data_AF-A0A502HR40-F1
#
_entry.id   AF-A0A502HR40-F1
#
_cell.length_a   1.000
_cell.length_b   1.000
_cell.length_c   1.000
_cell.angle_alpha   90.00
_cell.angle_beta   90.00
_cell.angle_gamma   90.00
#
_symmetry.space_group_name_H-M   'P 1'
#
loop_
_entity.id
_entity.type
_entity.pdbx_description
1 polymer ?
#
loop_
_entity_poly.entity_id
_entity_poly.type
_entity_poly.pdbx_seq_one_letter_code
_entity_poly.pdbx_strand_id
1 'polypeptide(L)'
;MVTGVQVTNKSKPGSTPRVGDTLEANVIGFNDADGDAYSGASYSWLLNGASTGNTSSTYTTVTAGSVVVKATPETDPAKTDPNKGATVTSPAVIVLAAGANVGDFFIGPLAATWSAADAYCNNAGARLPTQIELQELFVNATSATIANGSQTNTEMCSVHGWPLSQLCGGIDSLYRSSTPATTGRHFSVFLNNGSAPSNADWSDDTVACYRKAP
;
A
#
# COMPACT_ATOMS: atom_id res chain seq x y z
N MET A 1 -19.80 -26.80 6.46
CA MET A 1 -19.40 -25.76 7.44
C MET A 1 -18.04 -25.20 7.10
N VAL A 2 -17.92 -23.88 7.05
CA VAL A 2 -16.65 -23.16 6.86
C VAL A 2 -16.14 -22.69 8.22
N THR A 3 -14.84 -22.76 8.46
CA THR A 3 -14.23 -22.30 9.73
C THR A 3 -13.92 -20.81 9.73
N GLY A 4 -13.77 -20.18 8.57
CA GLY A 4 -13.66 -18.73 8.47
C GLY A 4 -13.46 -18.22 7.05
N VAL A 5 -13.30 -16.90 6.94
CA VAL A 5 -12.90 -16.23 5.70
C VAL A 5 -11.82 -15.21 6.01
N GLN A 6 -10.74 -15.22 5.22
CA GLN A 6 -9.65 -14.25 5.30
C GLN A 6 -9.66 -13.34 4.08
N VAL A 7 -9.27 -12.10 4.30
CA VAL A 7 -9.09 -11.12 3.24
C VAL A 7 -7.61 -10.87 3.06
N THR A 8 -7.12 -11.00 1.83
CA THR A 8 -5.73 -10.70 1.46
C THR A 8 -5.69 -9.54 0.46
N ASN A 9 -4.61 -8.78 0.46
CA ASN A 9 -4.35 -7.79 -0.58
C ASN A 9 -3.80 -8.51 -1.81
N LYS A 10 -4.64 -8.74 -2.82
CA LYS A 10 -4.25 -9.43 -4.06
C LYS A 10 -3.34 -8.58 -4.93
N SER A 11 -3.54 -7.26 -4.93
CA SER A 11 -2.66 -6.34 -5.66
C SER A 11 -1.23 -6.36 -5.11
N LYS A 12 -1.09 -6.44 -3.77
CA LYS A 12 0.21 -6.43 -3.06
C LYS A 12 0.20 -7.40 -1.88
N PRO A 13 0.42 -8.71 -2.12
CA PRO A 13 0.39 -9.71 -1.06
C PRO A 13 1.30 -9.37 0.12
N GLY A 14 0.79 -9.51 1.34
CA GLY A 14 1.52 -9.21 2.58
C GLY A 14 1.63 -7.73 2.95
N SER A 15 1.14 -6.81 2.11
CA SER A 15 1.13 -5.37 2.39
C SER A 15 -0.22 -4.92 2.95
N THR A 16 -0.19 -3.86 3.76
CA THR A 16 -1.43 -3.19 4.21
C THR A 16 -2.12 -2.58 2.98
N PRO A 17 -3.43 -2.82 2.76
CA PRO A 17 -4.11 -2.35 1.56
C PRO A 17 -4.38 -0.84 1.57
N ARG A 18 -4.45 -0.28 0.37
CA ARG A 18 -4.72 1.13 0.09
C ARG A 18 -5.81 1.28 -0.95
N VAL A 19 -6.42 2.46 -1.02
CA VAL A 19 -7.39 2.79 -2.09
C VAL A 19 -6.78 2.48 -3.46
N GLY A 20 -7.53 1.75 -4.29
CA GLY A 20 -7.10 1.25 -5.60
C GLY A 20 -6.61 -0.20 -5.58
N ASP A 21 -6.23 -0.75 -4.41
CA ASP A 21 -5.87 -2.16 -4.29
C ASP A 21 -7.08 -3.07 -4.43
N THR A 22 -6.86 -4.25 -4.99
CA THR A 22 -7.83 -5.34 -5.09
C THR A 22 -7.62 -6.30 -3.94
N LEU A 23 -8.66 -6.49 -3.14
CA LEU A 23 -8.73 -7.47 -2.06
C LEU A 23 -9.31 -8.79 -2.58
N GLU A 24 -8.92 -9.91 -1.97
CA GLU A 24 -9.42 -11.25 -2.28
C GLU A 24 -9.91 -11.94 -1.01
N ALA A 25 -11.12 -12.49 -1.08
CA ALA A 25 -11.74 -13.27 -0.02
C ALA A 25 -11.40 -14.75 -0.20
N ASN A 26 -10.84 -15.35 0.85
CA ASN A 26 -10.41 -16.73 0.87
C ASN A 26 -11.17 -17.49 1.96
N VAL A 27 -12.03 -18.41 1.54
CA VAL A 27 -12.78 -19.31 2.42
C VAL A 27 -11.82 -20.37 3.00
N ILE A 28 -11.92 -20.64 4.31
CA ILE A 28 -11.01 -21.52 5.05
C ILE A 28 -11.80 -22.66 5.68
N GLY A 29 -11.26 -23.88 5.55
CA GLY A 29 -11.73 -25.07 6.26
C GLY A 29 -13.18 -25.39 5.95
N PHE A 30 -13.44 -25.92 4.76
CA PHE A 30 -14.76 -26.43 4.40
C PHE A 30 -14.90 -27.89 4.85
N ASN A 31 -15.96 -28.19 5.61
CA ASN A 31 -16.33 -29.53 6.04
C ASN A 31 -17.85 -29.71 5.96
N ASP A 32 -18.33 -30.56 5.08
CA ASP A 32 -19.74 -30.89 4.96
C ASP A 32 -20.09 -32.19 5.71
N ALA A 33 -21.29 -32.27 6.31
CA ALA A 33 -21.70 -33.42 7.12
C ALA A 33 -22.06 -34.64 6.26
N ASP A 34 -22.59 -34.41 5.06
CA ASP A 34 -23.04 -35.45 4.13
C ASP A 34 -21.93 -35.80 3.10
N GLY A 35 -20.79 -35.12 3.21
CA GLY A 35 -19.59 -35.36 2.38
C GLY A 35 -19.63 -34.65 1.04
N ASP A 36 -20.50 -33.64 0.87
CA ASP A 36 -20.55 -32.86 -0.35
C ASP A 36 -19.27 -32.07 -0.59
N ALA A 37 -18.92 -31.91 -1.86
CA ALA A 37 -17.82 -31.06 -2.27
C ALA A 37 -18.21 -29.57 -2.18
N TYR A 38 -17.24 -28.75 -1.83
CA TYR A 38 -17.36 -27.29 -1.91
C TYR A 38 -17.58 -26.85 -3.37
N SER A 39 -18.67 -26.13 -3.64
CA SER A 39 -18.98 -25.62 -4.98
C SER A 39 -18.68 -24.12 -5.14
N GLY A 40 -18.32 -23.43 -4.05
CA GLY A 40 -18.01 -22.02 -4.03
C GLY A 40 -18.62 -21.30 -2.84
N ALA A 41 -18.61 -19.97 -2.89
CA ALA A 41 -19.28 -19.14 -1.90
C ALA A 41 -19.86 -17.90 -2.56
N SER A 42 -20.98 -17.41 -2.03
CA SER A 42 -21.50 -16.09 -2.31
C SER A 42 -20.90 -15.07 -1.33
N TYR A 43 -20.49 -13.91 -1.87
CA TYR A 43 -19.81 -12.87 -1.10
C TYR A 43 -20.68 -11.62 -0.95
N SER A 44 -20.47 -10.89 0.14
CA SER A 44 -20.99 -9.54 0.34
C SER A 44 -19.95 -8.70 1.05
N TRP A 45 -19.41 -7.72 0.34
CA TRP A 45 -18.42 -6.80 0.87
C TRP A 45 -19.09 -5.63 1.59
N LEU A 46 -18.53 -5.26 2.74
CA LEU A 46 -18.92 -4.12 3.53
C LEU A 46 -17.74 -3.17 3.69
N LEU A 47 -18.01 -1.88 3.53
CA LEU A 47 -17.08 -0.78 3.76
C LEU A 47 -17.67 0.11 4.84
N ASN A 48 -16.95 0.27 5.95
CA ASN A 48 -17.40 1.00 7.14
C ASN A 48 -18.79 0.55 7.62
N GLY A 49 -19.08 -0.75 7.51
CA GLY A 49 -20.36 -1.35 7.88
C GLY A 49 -21.49 -1.23 6.85
N ALA A 50 -21.31 -0.46 5.77
CA ALA A 50 -22.26 -0.34 4.68
C ALA A 50 -21.94 -1.34 3.55
N SER A 51 -22.96 -1.94 2.93
CA SER A 51 -22.73 -2.83 1.78
C SER A 51 -22.20 -2.04 0.59
N THR A 52 -21.22 -2.62 -0.11
CA THR A 52 -20.68 -2.03 -1.35
C THR A 52 -21.41 -2.53 -2.59
N GLY A 53 -22.33 -3.49 -2.45
CA GLY A 53 -23.00 -4.17 -3.56
C GLY A 53 -22.13 -5.17 -4.33
N ASN A 54 -20.83 -5.28 -4.02
CA ASN A 54 -19.95 -6.25 -4.67
C ASN A 54 -20.19 -7.67 -4.12
N THR A 55 -20.42 -8.62 -5.03
CA THR A 55 -20.66 -10.05 -4.74
C THR A 55 -19.58 -10.99 -5.27
N SER A 56 -18.53 -10.46 -5.88
CA SER A 56 -17.37 -11.22 -6.35
C SER A 56 -16.50 -11.66 -5.16
N SER A 57 -15.68 -12.69 -5.36
CA SER A 57 -14.61 -13.07 -4.42
C SER A 57 -13.52 -11.99 -4.31
N THR A 58 -13.57 -10.96 -5.15
CA THR A 58 -12.63 -9.84 -5.15
C THR A 58 -13.33 -8.50 -5.02
N TYR A 59 -12.66 -7.54 -4.38
CA TYR A 59 -13.15 -6.18 -4.19
C TYR A 59 -12.02 -5.16 -4.38
N THR A 60 -12.14 -4.31 -5.40
CA THR A 60 -11.26 -3.15 -5.58
C THR A 60 -11.73 -2.02 -4.69
N THR A 61 -10.83 -1.56 -3.84
CA THR A 61 -11.11 -0.52 -2.85
C THR A 61 -11.22 0.85 -3.51
N VAL A 62 -12.28 1.58 -3.18
CA VAL A 62 -12.57 2.91 -3.78
C VAL A 62 -12.36 4.06 -2.81
N THR A 63 -12.32 3.77 -1.50
CA THR A 63 -12.06 4.77 -0.47
C THR A 63 -11.44 4.11 0.76
N ALA A 64 -10.80 4.91 1.61
CA ALA A 64 -10.16 4.43 2.82
C ALA A 64 -11.22 4.05 3.87
N GLY A 65 -10.91 3.06 4.71
CA GLY A 65 -11.81 2.63 5.76
C GLY A 65 -11.66 1.18 6.15
N SER A 66 -12.58 0.71 6.99
CA SER A 66 -12.65 -0.68 7.43
C SER A 66 -13.45 -1.50 6.42
N VAL A 67 -12.82 -2.53 5.86
CA VAL A 67 -13.43 -3.47 4.93
C VAL A 67 -13.62 -4.82 5.59
N VAL A 68 -14.81 -5.40 5.41
CA VAL A 68 -15.19 -6.73 5.88
C VAL A 68 -15.87 -7.47 4.72
N VAL A 69 -15.67 -8.78 4.62
CA VAL A 69 -16.44 -9.63 3.70
C VAL A 69 -17.25 -10.66 4.47
N LYS A 70 -18.49 -10.86 4.05
CA LYS A 70 -19.32 -11.99 4.43
C LYS A 70 -19.27 -13.03 3.32
N ALA A 71 -19.02 -14.28 3.67
CA ALA A 71 -19.01 -15.40 2.73
C ALA A 71 -20.01 -16.47 3.16
N THR A 72 -20.84 -16.93 2.24
CA THR A 72 -21.79 -18.02 2.46
C THR A 72 -21.36 -19.19 1.58
N PRO A 73 -20.84 -20.29 2.17
CA PRO A 73 -20.39 -21.44 1.39
C PRO A 73 -21.57 -22.19 0.77
N GLU A 74 -21.33 -22.78 -0.38
CA GLU A 74 -22.32 -23.48 -1.18
C GLU A 74 -21.82 -24.89 -1.53
N THR A 75 -22.76 -25.83 -1.63
CA THR A 75 -22.58 -27.17 -2.20
C THR A 75 -23.40 -27.28 -3.49
N ASP A 76 -23.35 -28.44 -4.14
CA ASP A 76 -24.08 -28.69 -5.39
C ASP A 76 -25.61 -28.71 -5.15
N PRO A 77 -26.40 -27.76 -5.69
CA PRO A 77 -27.84 -27.70 -5.50
C PRO A 77 -28.59 -28.91 -6.09
N ALA A 78 -27.97 -29.68 -6.98
CA ALA A 78 -28.57 -30.90 -7.52
C ALA A 78 -28.43 -32.10 -6.56
N LYS A 79 -27.58 -32.00 -5.53
CA LYS A 79 -27.28 -33.09 -4.59
C LYS A 79 -27.91 -32.88 -3.22
N THR A 80 -27.97 -31.63 -2.75
CA THR A 80 -28.36 -31.33 -1.37
C THR A 80 -29.23 -30.08 -1.30
N ASP A 81 -30.26 -30.13 -0.46
CA ASP A 81 -31.15 -28.99 -0.12
C ASP A 81 -31.37 -28.97 1.40
N PRO A 82 -30.92 -27.92 2.12
CA PRO A 82 -30.33 -26.68 1.63
C PRO A 82 -28.89 -26.82 1.13
N ASN A 83 -28.59 -26.25 -0.04
CA ASN A 83 -27.24 -26.24 -0.64
C ASN A 83 -26.36 -25.08 -0.14
N LYS A 84 -26.84 -24.30 0.82
CA LYS A 84 -26.15 -23.11 1.37
C LYS A 84 -25.89 -23.30 2.85
N GLY A 85 -24.64 -23.08 3.24
CA GLY A 85 -24.22 -23.12 4.64
C GLY A 85 -24.46 -21.81 5.38
N ALA A 86 -24.00 -21.77 6.63
CA ALA A 86 -24.03 -20.55 7.44
C ALA A 86 -23.03 -19.50 6.91
N THR A 87 -23.46 -18.25 6.89
CA THR A 87 -22.59 -17.11 6.55
C THR A 87 -21.51 -16.90 7.60
N VAL A 88 -20.26 -16.81 7.17
CA VAL A 88 -19.11 -16.41 7.99
C VAL A 88 -18.68 -14.99 7.65
N THR A 89 -18.14 -14.27 8.64
CA THR A 89 -17.67 -12.89 8.47
C THR A 89 -16.16 -12.84 8.69
N SER A 90 -15.44 -12.11 7.84
CA SER A 90 -14.00 -11.93 8.00
C SER A 90 -13.67 -11.01 9.19
N PRO A 91 -12.44 -11.09 9.71
CA PRO A 91 -11.85 -9.96 10.43
C PRO A 91 -11.88 -8.68 9.57
N ALA A 92 -11.91 -7.53 10.22
CA ALA A 92 -11.83 -6.25 9.55
C ALA A 92 -10.41 -5.99 9.02
N VAL A 93 -10.31 -5.52 7.79
CA VAL A 93 -9.07 -5.06 7.17
C VAL A 93 -9.14 -3.55 7.00
N ILE A 94 -8.11 -2.84 7.45
CA ILE A 94 -8.04 -1.38 7.31
C ILE A 94 -7.38 -1.03 5.97
N VAL A 95 -8.13 -0.34 5.12
CA VAL A 95 -7.66 0.23 3.86
C VAL A 95 -7.25 1.68 4.11
N LEU A 96 -5.99 1.99 3.85
CA LEU A 96 -5.46 3.36 3.97
C LEU A 96 -5.80 4.18 2.72
N ALA A 97 -5.60 5.50 2.79
CA ALA A 97 -5.70 6.36 1.62
C ALA A 97 -4.79 5.89 0.47
N ALA A 98 -5.13 6.28 -0.76
CA ALA A 98 -4.27 6.08 -1.91
C ALA A 98 -2.88 6.63 -1.57
N GLY A 99 -1.87 5.78 -1.67
CA GLY A 99 -0.51 6.22 -1.38
C GLY A 99 0.09 6.96 -2.56
N ALA A 100 1.18 7.67 -2.30
CA ALA A 100 1.93 8.35 -3.35
C ALA A 100 2.47 7.38 -4.41
N ASN A 101 2.48 7.81 -5.69
CA ASN A 101 2.97 7.06 -6.84
C ASN A 101 4.06 7.84 -7.57
N VAL A 102 4.87 7.17 -8.40
CA VAL A 102 5.99 7.81 -9.14
C VAL A 102 5.54 9.04 -9.94
N GLY A 103 4.36 8.99 -10.56
CA GLY A 103 3.79 10.10 -11.32
C GLY A 103 3.46 11.35 -10.50
N ASP A 104 3.41 11.25 -9.17
CA ASP A 104 3.15 12.38 -8.28
C ASP A 104 4.42 13.21 -8.03
N PHE A 105 5.60 12.71 -8.43
CA PHE A 105 6.88 13.34 -8.11
C PHE A 105 7.73 13.67 -9.34
N PHE A 106 8.64 14.63 -9.16
CA PHE A 106 9.79 14.82 -10.05
C PHE A 106 11.07 14.94 -9.24
N ILE A 107 12.18 14.54 -9.87
CA ILE A 107 13.51 14.59 -9.27
C ILE A 107 14.08 16.01 -9.37
N GLY A 108 14.66 16.47 -8.26
CA GLY A 108 15.37 17.73 -8.15
C GLY A 108 16.89 17.52 -8.07
N PRO A 109 17.61 18.43 -7.40
CA PRO A 109 19.03 18.28 -7.14
C PRO A 109 19.37 16.97 -6.41
N LEU A 110 20.52 16.39 -6.73
CA LEU A 110 21.00 15.16 -6.08
C LEU A 110 21.70 15.43 -4.74
N ALA A 111 21.99 16.70 -4.44
CA ALA A 111 22.60 17.16 -3.21
C ALA A 111 22.01 18.52 -2.83
N ALA A 112 21.23 18.57 -1.75
CA ALA A 112 20.75 19.82 -1.20
C ALA A 112 20.50 19.76 0.32
N THR A 113 20.85 20.85 0.99
CA THR A 113 20.34 21.19 2.33
C THR A 113 18.82 21.27 2.33
N TRP A 114 18.22 21.05 3.50
CA TRP A 114 16.76 21.04 3.63
C TRP A 114 16.13 22.34 3.13
N SER A 115 16.71 23.49 3.53
CA SER A 115 16.20 24.80 3.11
C SER A 115 16.29 25.03 1.59
N ALA A 116 17.38 24.57 0.95
CA ALA A 116 17.55 24.67 -0.50
C ALA A 116 16.57 23.72 -1.24
N ALA A 117 16.36 22.53 -0.71
CA ALA A 117 15.41 21.55 -1.25
C ALA A 117 13.96 22.06 -1.17
N ASP A 118 13.57 22.64 -0.03
CA ASP A 118 12.23 23.21 0.15
C ASP A 118 12.01 24.40 -0.79
N ALA A 119 12.98 25.31 -0.88
CA ALA A 119 12.92 26.43 -1.81
C ALA A 119 12.83 25.95 -3.27
N TYR A 120 13.61 24.92 -3.65
CA TYR A 120 13.58 24.35 -5.00
C TYR A 120 12.17 23.82 -5.34
N CYS A 121 11.59 23.00 -4.47
CA CYS A 121 10.26 22.45 -4.74
C CYS A 121 9.17 23.53 -4.76
N ASN A 122 9.21 24.50 -3.83
CA ASN A 122 8.22 25.59 -3.82
C ASN A 122 8.32 26.48 -5.07
N ASN A 123 9.53 26.81 -5.53
CA ASN A 123 9.75 27.59 -6.75
C ASN A 123 9.25 26.87 -8.01
N ALA A 124 9.25 25.53 -8.00
CA ALA A 124 8.69 24.71 -9.06
C ALA A 124 7.16 24.50 -8.96
N GLY A 125 6.47 25.22 -8.06
CA GLY A 125 5.02 25.06 -7.84
C GLY A 125 4.65 23.76 -7.10
N ALA A 126 5.64 23.08 -6.52
CA ALA A 126 5.49 21.82 -5.82
C ALA A 126 5.73 22.02 -4.30
N ARG A 127 5.98 20.93 -3.57
CA ARG A 127 6.47 20.96 -2.19
C ARG A 127 7.41 19.79 -1.95
N LEU A 128 8.19 19.85 -0.87
CA LEU A 128 8.85 18.64 -0.37
C LEU A 128 7.78 17.62 0.09
N PRO A 129 7.96 16.34 -0.27
CA PRO A 129 7.09 15.28 0.22
C PRO A 129 7.28 15.08 1.72
N THR A 130 6.26 14.54 2.38
CA THR A 130 6.37 14.06 3.76
C THR A 130 7.13 12.74 3.80
N GLN A 131 7.60 12.35 4.99
CA GLN A 131 8.22 11.04 5.23
C GLN A 131 7.29 9.91 4.77
N ILE A 132 6.02 9.97 5.16
CA ILE A 132 5.03 8.93 4.85
C ILE A 132 4.84 8.82 3.34
N GLU A 133 4.76 9.93 2.61
CA GLU A 133 4.61 9.91 1.15
C GLU A 133 5.81 9.26 0.43
N LEU A 134 7.04 9.48 0.91
CA LEU A 134 8.22 8.80 0.36
C LEU A 134 8.26 7.31 0.69
N GLN A 135 7.85 6.92 1.90
CA GLN A 135 7.74 5.51 2.28
C GLN A 135 6.64 4.79 1.50
N GLU A 136 5.53 5.48 1.24
CA GLU A 136 4.44 5.00 0.39
C GLU A 136 4.87 4.84 -1.06
N LEU A 137 5.58 5.84 -1.60
CA LEU A 137 6.17 5.76 -2.93
C LEU A 137 7.04 4.50 -3.05
N PHE A 138 7.93 4.24 -2.09
CA PHE A 138 8.78 3.05 -2.11
C PHE A 138 7.97 1.74 -2.18
N VAL A 139 6.96 1.56 -1.31
CA VAL A 139 6.12 0.34 -1.31
C VAL A 139 5.22 0.26 -2.54
N ASN A 140 4.76 1.39 -3.07
CA ASN A 140 3.83 1.41 -4.21
C ASN A 140 4.53 1.21 -5.55
N ALA A 141 5.75 1.71 -5.68
CA ALA A 141 6.51 1.68 -6.92
C ALA A 141 7.40 0.43 -7.04
N THR A 142 7.56 -0.33 -5.96
CA THR A 142 8.43 -1.51 -5.94
C THR A 142 7.67 -2.76 -5.47
N SER A 143 8.34 -3.90 -5.52
CA SER A 143 7.91 -5.18 -4.96
C SER A 143 8.14 -5.28 -3.45
N ALA A 144 8.70 -4.24 -2.80
CA ALA A 144 8.80 -4.20 -1.35
C ALA A 144 7.40 -4.16 -0.70
N THR A 145 7.23 -4.88 0.40
CA THR A 145 5.95 -4.94 1.13
C THR A 145 5.94 -4.07 2.39
N ILE A 146 7.09 -3.51 2.75
CA ILE A 146 7.27 -2.66 3.93
C ILE A 146 8.38 -1.63 3.73
N ALA A 147 8.22 -0.45 4.34
CA ALA A 147 9.18 0.65 4.31
C ALA A 147 9.73 0.94 5.73
N ASN A 148 10.52 0.02 6.27
CA ASN A 148 11.11 0.15 7.61
C ASN A 148 12.62 -0.16 7.64
N GLY A 149 13.25 -0.32 6.47
CA GLY A 149 14.65 -0.71 6.34
C GLY A 149 14.90 -2.23 6.34
N SER A 150 13.90 -3.07 6.62
CA SER A 150 14.09 -4.52 6.67
C SER A 150 14.15 -5.19 5.30
N GLN A 151 13.69 -4.52 4.23
CA GLN A 151 13.72 -5.04 2.87
C GLN A 151 14.48 -4.07 1.97
N THR A 152 15.53 -4.55 1.31
CA THR A 152 16.24 -3.80 0.28
C THR A 152 15.59 -4.03 -1.08
N ASN A 153 15.50 -2.97 -1.89
CA ASN A 153 14.91 -3.00 -3.22
C ASN A 153 15.53 -1.88 -4.08
N THR A 154 15.78 -2.15 -5.36
CA THR A 154 16.40 -1.17 -6.29
C THR A 154 15.50 -0.81 -7.47
N GLU A 155 14.23 -1.22 -7.48
CA GLU A 155 13.27 -1.00 -8.58
C GLU A 155 12.92 0.47 -8.78
N MET A 156 13.07 1.30 -7.74
CA MET A 156 13.05 2.76 -7.92
C MET A 156 14.03 3.19 -9.03
N CYS A 157 15.23 2.62 -9.08
CA CYS A 157 16.17 2.84 -10.18
C CYS A 157 15.87 1.92 -11.39
N SER A 158 15.85 0.60 -11.21
CA SER A 158 15.84 -0.33 -12.35
C SER A 158 14.54 -0.31 -13.16
N VAL A 159 13.42 0.11 -12.58
CA VAL A 159 12.12 0.21 -13.25
C VAL A 159 11.76 1.67 -13.53
N HIS A 160 11.97 2.57 -12.56
CA HIS A 160 11.48 3.96 -12.65
C HIS A 160 12.56 4.99 -12.95
N GLY A 161 13.83 4.59 -13.01
CA GLY A 161 14.95 5.49 -13.34
C GLY A 161 15.32 6.48 -12.23
N TRP A 162 14.84 6.28 -11.00
CA TRP A 162 15.15 7.17 -9.88
C TRP A 162 16.59 6.98 -9.42
N PRO A 163 17.33 8.07 -9.16
CA PRO A 163 18.69 8.00 -8.65
C PRO A 163 18.74 7.27 -7.30
N LEU A 164 19.60 6.26 -7.18
CA LEU A 164 19.94 5.60 -5.92
C LEU A 164 21.46 5.60 -5.77
N SER A 165 21.99 5.28 -4.59
CA SER A 165 23.45 5.26 -4.38
C SER A 165 24.15 4.38 -5.41
N GLN A 166 25.02 4.98 -6.22
CA GLN A 166 25.79 4.34 -7.30
C GLN A 166 24.94 3.75 -8.44
N LEU A 167 23.65 4.10 -8.52
CA LEU A 167 22.71 3.57 -9.52
C LEU A 167 21.89 4.73 -10.12
N CYS A 168 21.58 4.64 -11.42
CA CYS A 168 20.81 5.69 -12.10
C CYS A 168 21.40 7.12 -11.93
N GLY A 169 22.73 7.23 -11.83
CA GLY A 169 23.43 8.51 -11.62
C GLY A 169 23.31 9.09 -10.22
N GLY A 170 22.75 8.36 -9.25
CA GLY A 170 22.58 8.81 -7.87
C GLY A 170 23.87 8.74 -7.05
N ILE A 171 24.04 9.74 -6.19
CA ILE A 171 25.16 9.81 -5.24
C ILE A 171 24.80 9.13 -3.91
N ASP A 172 23.51 9.10 -3.57
CA ASP A 172 22.96 8.46 -2.39
C ASP A 172 21.53 7.95 -2.68
N SER A 173 20.98 7.13 -1.79
CA SER A 173 19.61 6.65 -1.82
C SER A 173 18.67 7.44 -0.89
N LEU A 174 19.19 8.47 -0.21
CA LEU A 174 18.45 9.27 0.76
C LEU A 174 17.71 10.44 0.09
N TYR A 175 16.42 10.56 0.39
CA TYR A 175 15.55 11.61 -0.15
C TYR A 175 14.99 12.51 0.95
N ARG A 176 15.09 13.83 0.77
CA ARG A 176 14.60 14.85 1.70
C ARG A 176 13.08 14.76 1.91
N SER A 177 12.64 14.91 3.15
CA SER A 177 11.23 15.12 3.47
C SER A 177 10.96 16.43 4.20
N SER A 178 9.72 16.89 4.18
CA SER A 178 9.21 18.03 4.95
C SER A 178 8.81 17.67 6.38
N THR A 179 8.88 16.39 6.78
CA THR A 179 8.45 15.97 8.13
C THR A 179 9.52 16.32 9.16
N PRO A 180 9.21 17.18 10.16
CA PRO A 180 10.16 17.51 11.22
C PRO A 180 10.47 16.29 12.09
N ALA A 181 11.73 16.10 12.44
CA ALA A 181 12.15 15.03 13.35
C ALA A 181 12.44 15.60 14.75
N THR A 182 13.30 16.60 14.81
CA THR A 182 13.64 17.38 16.02
C THR A 182 14.08 18.78 15.57
N THR A 183 14.39 19.68 16.51
CA THR A 183 14.88 21.02 16.15
C THR A 183 16.13 20.96 15.28
N GLY A 184 16.07 21.60 14.09
CA GLY A 184 17.17 21.62 13.11
C GLY A 184 17.37 20.30 12.35
N ARG A 185 16.38 19.40 12.38
CA ARG A 185 16.41 18.10 11.71
C ARG A 185 15.06 17.73 11.11
N HIS A 186 15.09 17.24 9.89
CA HIS A 186 13.94 16.62 9.23
C HIS A 186 14.23 15.14 8.95
N PHE A 187 13.17 14.35 8.78
CA PHE A 187 13.34 13.00 8.29
C PHE A 187 13.78 13.03 6.82
N SER A 188 14.61 12.07 6.45
CA SER A 188 14.88 11.71 5.07
C SER A 188 14.55 10.23 4.90
N VAL A 189 14.28 9.77 3.68
CA VAL A 189 13.87 8.38 3.42
C VAL A 189 14.83 7.72 2.43
N PHE A 190 15.34 6.56 2.78
CA PHE A 190 16.09 5.69 1.88
C PHE A 190 15.14 5.05 0.87
N LEU A 191 15.16 5.48 -0.40
CA LEU A 191 14.31 4.89 -1.44
C LEU A 191 14.84 3.55 -1.99
N ASN A 192 15.83 2.96 -1.31
CA ASN A 192 16.27 1.58 -1.55
C ASN A 192 15.85 0.61 -0.43
N ASN A 193 15.25 1.07 0.68
CA ASN A 193 14.74 0.16 1.73
C ASN A 193 13.59 0.74 2.60
N GLY A 194 13.18 1.98 2.33
CA GLY A 194 12.11 2.68 3.02
C GLY A 194 12.41 3.13 4.46
N SER A 195 13.63 2.94 4.98
CA SER A 195 14.00 3.45 6.31
C SER A 195 14.06 4.97 6.32
N ALA A 196 13.70 5.57 7.46
CA ALA A 196 13.55 7.01 7.59
C ALA A 196 14.40 7.58 8.74
N PRO A 197 15.71 7.81 8.53
CA PRO A 197 16.54 8.46 9.54
C PRO A 197 16.19 9.95 9.73
N SER A 198 16.51 10.46 10.92
CA SER A 198 16.52 11.90 11.18
C SER A 198 17.83 12.50 10.68
N ASN A 199 17.77 13.43 9.73
CA ASN A 199 18.92 14.08 9.12
C ASN A 199 19.02 15.54 9.53
N ALA A 200 20.24 16.07 9.57
CA ALA A 200 20.46 17.48 9.84
C ALA A 200 20.00 18.33 8.65
N ASP A 201 19.47 19.52 8.93
CA ASP A 201 18.97 20.41 7.88
C ASP A 201 20.10 20.94 6.97
N TRP A 202 21.34 20.91 7.47
CA TRP A 202 22.55 21.34 6.77
C TRP A 202 23.27 20.21 6.01
N SER A 203 22.86 18.94 6.13
CA SER A 203 23.43 17.87 5.30
C SER A 203 23.04 18.04 3.83
N ASP A 204 23.60 17.27 2.91
CA ASP A 204 23.09 17.22 1.53
C ASP A 204 22.44 15.86 1.28
N ASP A 205 21.17 15.86 0.91
CA ASP A 205 20.44 14.65 0.51
C ASP A 205 19.78 14.88 -0.87
N THR A 206 19.32 13.80 -1.52
CA THR A 206 18.63 13.89 -2.81
C THR A 206 17.25 14.55 -2.64
N VAL A 207 16.82 15.30 -3.64
CA VAL A 207 15.52 15.97 -3.64
C VAL A 207 14.56 15.28 -4.60
N ALA A 208 13.38 14.92 -4.10
CA ALA A 208 12.20 14.71 -4.92
C ALA A 208 11.14 15.71 -4.48
N CYS A 209 10.39 16.25 -5.43
CA CYS A 209 9.31 17.20 -5.17
C CYS A 209 7.97 16.54 -5.45
N TYR A 210 7.01 16.72 -4.54
CA TYR A 210 5.64 16.26 -4.68
C TYR A 210 4.80 17.32 -5.39
N ARG A 211 4.19 16.96 -6.53
CA ARG A 211 3.31 17.84 -7.29
C ARG A 211 2.07 18.17 -6.46
N LYS A 212 1.75 19.45 -6.34
CA LYS A 212 0.45 19.85 -5.77
C LYS A 212 -0.63 19.43 -6.78
N ALA A 213 -1.74 18.87 -6.29
CA ALA A 213 -2.88 18.58 -7.15
C ALA A 213 -3.33 19.88 -7.86
N PRO A 214 -3.75 19.82 -9.13
CA PRO A 214 -4.18 20.99 -9.90
C PRO A 214 -5.40 21.68 -9.29
#